data_AF-A0AAD4UGK7-F1
#
_entry.id   AF-A0AAD4UGK7-F1
#
_cell.length_a   1.000
_cell.length_b   1.000
_cell.length_c   1.000
_cell.angle_alpha   90.00
_cell.angle_beta   90.00
_cell.angle_gamma   90.00
#
_symmetry.space_group_name_H-M   'P 1'
#
loop_
_entity.id
_entity.type
_entity.pdbx_description
1 polymer ?
#
loop_
_entity_poly.entity_id
_entity_poly.type
_entity_poly.pdbx_seq_one_letter_code
_entity_poly.pdbx_strand_id
1 'polypeptide(L)'
;MASGRITSRQLDGETVETVRDFILGGTKITADGDCSHEIKRRLLLGRKAMTNLGSILKNRDITLPTKVCLIKAMVFPVVIYGCESCTIKKPEHRRIDAFELWCLEKTLESPLDRKEIQPVHPKGNQY
;
A
#
# COMPACT_ATOMS: atom_id res chain seq x y z
N MET A 1 20.41 2.33 -0.09
CA MET A 1 21.48 2.88 -0.95
C MET A 1 20.97 4.16 -1.60
N ALA A 2 21.78 5.22 -1.55
CA ALA A 2 21.55 6.49 -2.21
C ALA A 2 22.11 6.42 -3.65
N SER A 3 21.38 6.91 -4.64
CA SER A 3 21.86 6.93 -6.03
C SER A 3 21.49 8.25 -6.69
N GLY A 4 22.50 9.03 -7.12
CA GLY A 4 22.30 10.29 -7.82
C GLY A 4 23.35 11.35 -7.48
N ARG A 5 23.36 12.45 -8.23
CA ARG A 5 24.30 13.57 -8.05
C ARG A 5 24.10 14.20 -6.68
N ILE A 6 25.13 14.11 -5.83
CA ILE A 6 25.17 14.72 -4.50
C ILE A 6 25.33 16.23 -4.68
N THR A 7 24.42 17.01 -4.09
CA THR A 7 24.59 18.47 -3.95
C THR A 7 24.82 18.79 -2.49
N SER A 8 26.00 19.32 -2.16
CA SER A 8 26.37 19.75 -0.81
C SER A 8 25.72 21.10 -0.47
N ARG A 9 25.09 21.22 0.70
CA ARG A 9 24.52 22.47 1.22
C ARG A 9 25.00 22.67 2.66
N GLN A 10 25.42 23.89 3.00
CA GLN A 10 25.83 24.21 4.37
C GLN A 10 24.57 24.48 5.22
N LEU A 11 24.41 23.75 6.32
CA LEU A 11 23.43 24.03 7.37
C LEU A 11 24.21 24.12 8.69
N ASP A 12 24.11 25.26 9.39
CA ASP A 12 24.77 25.52 10.67
C ASP A 12 26.29 25.25 10.71
N GLY A 13 26.97 25.47 9.58
CA GLY A 13 28.42 25.22 9.45
C GLY A 13 28.79 23.78 9.07
N GLU A 14 27.84 22.84 9.11
CA GLU A 14 28.03 21.47 8.65
C GLU A 14 27.61 21.30 7.17
N THR A 15 28.41 20.54 6.43
CA THR A 15 28.12 20.19 5.03
C THR A 15 27.12 19.04 4.99
N VAL A 16 25.87 19.34 4.63
CA VAL A 16 24.83 18.33 4.45
C VAL A 16 24.76 17.92 2.98
N GLU A 17 24.96 16.64 2.72
CA GLU A 17 24.82 16.06 1.39
C GLU A 17 23.35 15.80 1.05
N THR A 18 22.84 16.51 0.05
CA THR A 18 21.49 16.27 -0.47
C THR A 18 21.54 15.20 -1.56
N VAL A 19 20.81 14.11 -1.36
CA VAL A 19 20.67 12.99 -2.31
C VAL A 19 19.34 13.10 -3.05
N ARG A 20 19.36 12.85 -4.36
CA ARG A 20 18.15 12.87 -5.20
C ARG A 20 17.18 11.71 -4.94
N ASP A 21 17.69 10.49 -4.84
CA ASP A 21 16.88 9.30 -4.57
C ASP A 21 17.54 8.48 -3.45
N PHE A 22 16.75 8.06 -2.46
CA PHE A 22 17.21 7.16 -1.40
C PHE A 22 16.23 6.00 -1.19
N ILE A 23 16.75 4.83 -0.82
CA ILE A 23 15.92 3.66 -0.50
C ILE A 23 15.79 3.55 1.01
N LEU A 24 14.57 3.67 1.52
CA LEU A 24 14.20 3.47 2.92
C LEU A 24 13.24 2.28 3.02
N GLY A 25 13.59 1.25 3.80
CA GLY A 25 12.72 0.08 4.01
C GLY A 25 12.35 -0.69 2.73
N GLY A 26 13.16 -0.57 1.66
CA GLY A 26 12.88 -1.15 0.34
C GLY A 26 12.05 -0.25 -0.60
N THR A 27 11.62 0.91 -0.14
CA THR A 27 10.90 1.91 -0.94
C THR A 27 11.85 3.02 -1.39
N LYS A 28 11.84 3.34 -2.68
CA LYS A 28 12.58 4.48 -3.23
C LYS A 28 11.82 5.77 -2.98
N ILE A 29 12.42 6.68 -2.23
CA ILE A 29 11.92 8.02 -1.95
C ILE A 29 12.77 9.00 -2.77
N THR A 30 12.09 9.84 -3.56
CA THR A 30 12.74 10.92 -4.32
C THR A 30 12.94 12.15 -3.43
N ALA A 31 13.78 13.09 -3.84
CA ALA A 31 14.07 14.32 -3.09
C ALA A 31 12.83 15.18 -2.84
N ASP A 32 11.79 15.04 -3.67
CA ASP A 32 10.48 15.67 -3.51
C ASP A 32 9.56 14.92 -2.53
N GLY A 33 10.05 13.83 -1.92
CA GLY A 33 9.29 12.94 -1.05
C GLY A 33 8.18 12.17 -1.77
N ASP A 34 8.26 12.02 -3.10
CA ASP A 34 7.19 11.41 -3.89
C ASP A 34 7.28 9.88 -3.90
N CYS A 35 6.34 9.24 -3.21
CA CYS A 35 6.15 7.79 -3.24
C CYS A 35 5.04 7.33 -4.20
N SER A 36 4.49 8.24 -5.03
CA SER A 36 3.40 7.92 -5.96
C SER A 36 3.73 6.75 -6.90
N HIS A 37 4.98 6.67 -7.36
CA HIS A 37 5.42 5.60 -8.26
C HIS A 37 5.43 4.24 -7.55
N GLU A 38 5.92 4.18 -6.31
CA GLU A 38 5.96 2.95 -5.54
C GLU A 38 4.56 2.49 -5.13
N ILE A 39 3.67 3.41 -4.76
CA ILE A 39 2.27 3.10 -4.43
C ILE A 39 1.57 2.50 -5.65
N LYS A 40 1.78 3.06 -6.86
CA LYS A 40 1.26 2.47 -8.11
C LYS A 40 1.82 1.07 -8.36
N ARG A 41 3.12 0.88 -8.17
CA ARG A 41 3.78 -0.43 -8.33
C ARG A 41 3.22 -1.47 -7.36
N ARG A 42 3.03 -1.10 -6.09
CA ARG A 42 2.46 -1.98 -5.06
C ARG A 42 1.00 -2.33 -5.31
N LEU A 43 0.20 -1.37 -5.76
CA LEU A 43 -1.18 -1.64 -6.18
C LEU A 43 -1.24 -2.64 -7.34
N LEU A 44 -0.30 -2.56 -8.30
CA LEU A 44 -0.21 -3.54 -9.38
C LEU A 44 0.17 -4.93 -8.85
N LEU A 45 1.12 -5.02 -7.91
CA LEU A 45 1.48 -6.28 -7.26
C LEU A 45 0.31 -6.87 -6.46
N GLY A 46 -0.42 -6.03 -5.71
CA GLY A 46 -1.63 -6.44 -4.99
C GLY A 46 -2.71 -6.98 -5.93
N ARG A 47 -2.93 -6.34 -7.08
CA ARG A 47 -3.85 -6.84 -8.12
C ARG A 47 -3.43 -8.20 -8.68
N LYS A 48 -2.12 -8.40 -8.89
CA LYS A 48 -1.58 -9.69 -9.34
C LYS A 48 -1.79 -10.76 -8.26
N ALA A 49 -1.52 -10.46 -7.00
CA ALA A 49 -1.76 -11.38 -5.88
C ALA A 49 -3.26 -11.76 -5.76
N MET A 50 -4.16 -10.79 -5.88
CA MET A 50 -5.62 -11.05 -5.91
C MET A 50 -6.03 -11.96 -7.06
N THR A 51 -5.44 -11.76 -8.24
CA THR A 51 -5.75 -12.58 -9.42
C THR A 51 -5.24 -14.02 -9.24
N ASN A 52 -4.05 -14.19 -8.65
CA ASN A 52 -3.49 -15.50 -8.31
C ASN A 52 -4.36 -16.24 -7.28
N LEU A 53 -4.98 -15.53 -6.33
CA LEU A 53 -5.92 -16.09 -5.36
C LEU A 53 -7.34 -16.29 -5.93
N GLY A 54 -7.61 -15.82 -7.15
CA GLY A 54 -8.96 -15.77 -7.72
C GLY A 54 -9.66 -17.13 -7.81
N SER A 55 -8.92 -18.23 -8.02
CA SER A 55 -9.50 -19.59 -7.99
C SER A 55 -9.96 -20.01 -6.60
N ILE A 56 -9.17 -19.69 -5.56
CA ILE A 56 -9.49 -19.97 -4.15
C ILE A 56 -10.68 -19.13 -3.69
N LEU A 57 -10.69 -17.84 -4.04
CA LEU A 57 -11.79 -16.93 -3.68
C LEU A 57 -13.11 -17.31 -4.34
N LYS A 58 -13.09 -17.94 -5.52
CA LYS A 58 -14.27 -18.46 -6.21
C LYS A 58 -14.79 -19.80 -5.67
N ASN A 59 -14.02 -20.50 -4.84
CA ASN A 59 -14.45 -21.79 -4.30
C ASN A 59 -15.57 -21.58 -3.25
N ARG A 60 -16.72 -22.23 -3.45
CA ARG A 60 -17.88 -22.17 -2.53
C ARG A 60 -17.66 -22.95 -1.24
N ASP A 61 -16.76 -23.92 -1.24
CA ASP A 61 -16.44 -24.76 -0.08
C ASP A 61 -15.66 -23.98 1.00
N ILE A 62 -15.06 -22.84 0.62
CA ILE A 62 -14.29 -21.99 1.55
C ILE A 62 -15.21 -20.93 2.12
N THR A 63 -15.26 -20.86 3.45
CA THR A 63 -16.08 -19.88 4.16
C THR A 63 -15.58 -18.45 3.90
N LEU A 64 -16.52 -17.50 3.83
CA LEU A 64 -16.21 -16.09 3.58
C LEU A 64 -15.21 -15.49 4.58
N PRO A 65 -15.30 -15.74 5.91
CA PRO A 65 -14.32 -15.23 6.87
C PRO A 65 -12.88 -15.69 6.55
N THR A 66 -12.73 -16.92 6.08
CA THR A 66 -11.44 -17.48 5.68
C THR A 66 -10.90 -16.78 4.43
N LYS A 67 -11.75 -16.51 3.43
CA LYS A 67 -11.36 -15.75 2.23
C LYS A 67 -10.90 -14.34 2.58
N VAL A 68 -11.64 -13.65 3.45
CA VAL A 68 -11.27 -12.31 3.93
C VAL A 68 -9.94 -12.36 4.69
N CYS A 69 -9.73 -13.37 5.53
CA CYS A 69 -8.47 -13.58 6.24
C CYS A 69 -7.30 -13.78 5.26
N LEU A 70 -7.46 -14.61 4.23
CA LEU A 70 -6.44 -14.85 3.21
C LEU A 70 -6.05 -13.56 2.47
N ILE A 71 -7.02 -12.72 2.10
CA ILE A 71 -6.75 -11.44 1.44
C ILE A 71 -6.02 -10.48 2.38
N LYS A 72 -6.49 -10.35 3.62
CA LYS A 72 -5.83 -9.50 4.63
C LYS A 72 -4.41 -9.99 4.94
N ALA A 73 -4.14 -11.29 4.90
CA ALA A 73 -2.84 -11.86 5.21
C ALA A 73 -1.85 -11.82 4.02
N MET A 74 -2.32 -11.96 2.78
CA MET A 74 -1.43 -12.11 1.62
C MET A 74 -1.42 -10.90 0.67
N VAL A 75 -2.51 -10.14 0.58
CA VAL A 75 -2.65 -9.06 -0.40
C VAL A 75 -2.40 -7.70 0.24
N PHE A 76 -2.94 -7.48 1.43
CA PHE A 76 -2.84 -6.18 2.09
C PHE A 76 -1.40 -5.83 2.50
N PRO A 77 -0.56 -6.76 3.01
CA PRO A 77 0.84 -6.45 3.30
C PRO A 77 1.62 -6.02 2.06
N VAL A 78 1.32 -6.58 0.88
CA VAL A 78 1.97 -6.20 -0.38
C VAL A 78 1.71 -4.73 -0.72
N VAL A 79 0.50 -4.25 -0.42
CA VAL A 79 0.09 -2.87 -0.70
C VAL A 79 0.52 -1.92 0.41
N ILE A 80 0.44 -2.33 1.68
CA ILE A 80 0.59 -1.45 2.85
C ILE A 80 2.03 -1.38 3.38
N TYR A 81 2.74 -2.50 3.48
CA TYR A 81 3.92 -2.65 4.35
C TYR A 81 5.12 -1.73 4.05
N GLY A 82 5.19 -1.10 2.89
CA GLY A 82 6.22 -0.10 2.60
C GLY A 82 5.69 1.16 1.97
N CYS A 83 4.39 1.36 2.09
CA CYS A 83 3.80 2.69 2.09
C CYS A 83 3.86 3.32 3.50
N GLU A 84 4.06 2.52 4.57
CA GLU A 84 4.24 3.01 5.95
C GLU A 84 5.42 3.97 6.12
N SER A 85 6.51 3.75 5.39
CA SER A 85 7.71 4.62 5.41
C SER A 85 7.62 5.82 4.46
N CYS A 86 6.48 6.00 3.78
CA CYS A 86 6.25 7.07 2.82
C CYS A 86 5.22 8.07 3.36
N THR A 87 5.40 9.35 3.06
CA THR A 87 4.34 10.34 3.27
C THR A 87 3.19 10.05 2.31
N ILE A 88 2.21 9.24 2.74
CA ILE A 88 1.02 8.94 1.94
C ILE A 88 0.18 10.22 1.88
N LYS A 89 0.05 10.83 0.69
CA LYS A 89 -0.80 12.00 0.51
C LYS A 89 -2.25 11.55 0.34
N LYS A 90 -3.19 12.50 0.47
CA LYS A 90 -4.64 12.23 0.33
C LYS A 90 -5.03 11.47 -0.96
N PRO A 91 -4.48 11.75 -2.16
CA PRO A 91 -4.86 11.00 -3.36
C PRO A 91 -4.38 9.54 -3.35
N GLU A 92 -3.28 9.24 -2.67
CA GLU A 92 -2.75 7.88 -2.54
C GLU A 92 -3.61 7.04 -1.58
N HIS A 93 -4.03 7.63 -0.45
CA HIS A 93 -5.01 7.00 0.45
C HIS A 93 -6.28 6.58 -0.31
N ARG A 94 -6.83 7.49 -1.13
CA ARG A 94 -8.02 7.18 -1.95
C ARG A 94 -7.80 6.00 -2.91
N ARG A 95 -6.58 5.82 -3.43
CA ARG A 95 -6.24 4.68 -4.31
C ARG A 95 -6.17 3.37 -3.54
N ILE A 96 -5.65 3.41 -2.31
CA ILE A 96 -5.61 2.26 -1.41
C ILE A 96 -7.04 1.89 -1.00
N ASP A 97 -7.86 2.86 -0.57
CA ASP A 97 -9.27 2.65 -0.22
C ASP A 97 -10.06 2.03 -1.39
N ALA A 98 -9.87 2.55 -2.61
CA ALA A 98 -10.50 2.00 -3.81
C ALA A 98 -10.03 0.56 -4.11
N PHE A 99 -8.77 0.25 -3.80
CA PHE A 99 -8.23 -1.10 -3.95
C PHE A 99 -8.81 -2.07 -2.90
N GLU A 100 -8.91 -1.65 -1.65
CA GLU A 100 -9.58 -2.44 -0.60
C GLU A 100 -11.02 -2.75 -1.00
N LEU A 101 -11.75 -1.73 -1.46
CA LEU A 101 -13.12 -1.87 -1.92
C LEU A 101 -13.25 -2.90 -3.05
N TRP A 102 -12.38 -2.77 -4.06
CA TRP A 102 -12.33 -3.69 -5.18
C TRP A 102 -12.01 -5.13 -4.75
N CYS A 103 -11.12 -5.33 -3.77
CA CYS A 103 -10.84 -6.67 -3.24
C CYS A 103 -12.06 -7.28 -2.55
N LEU A 104 -12.77 -6.48 -1.76
CA LEU A 104 -13.98 -6.92 -1.09
C LEU A 104 -15.08 -7.29 -2.09
N GLU A 105 -15.32 -6.46 -3.11
CA GLU A 105 -16.30 -6.75 -4.17
C GLU A 105 -15.99 -8.02 -4.94
N LYS A 106 -14.71 -8.41 -5.08
CA LYS A 106 -14.33 -9.67 -5.73
C LYS A 106 -14.51 -10.90 -4.84
N THR A 107 -14.68 -10.69 -3.54
CA THR A 107 -14.73 -11.75 -2.53
C THR A 107 -16.15 -11.98 -2.02
N LEU A 108 -16.92 -10.90 -1.89
CA LEU A 108 -18.30 -10.92 -1.43
C LEU A 108 -19.21 -11.24 -2.62
N GLU A 109 -20.04 -12.28 -2.48
CA GLU A 109 -21.09 -12.59 -3.45
C GLU A 109 -22.32 -11.68 -3.28
N SER A 110 -22.48 -11.05 -2.09
CA SER A 110 -23.62 -10.17 -1.76
C SER A 110 -23.20 -8.93 -0.93
N PRO A 111 -23.86 -7.76 -1.09
CA PRO A 111 -23.60 -6.55 -0.32
C PRO A 111 -23.83 -6.67 1.20
N LEU A 112 -24.58 -7.69 1.64
CA LEU A 112 -24.96 -7.87 3.04
C LEU A 112 -23.80 -8.34 3.95
N ASP A 113 -22.81 -9.01 3.36
CA ASP A 113 -21.63 -9.52 4.06
C ASP A 113 -20.62 -8.42 4.48
N ARG A 114 -20.87 -7.18 4.03
CA ARG A 114 -19.95 -6.04 4.20
C ARG A 114 -19.92 -5.49 5.63
N LYS A 115 -20.97 -5.74 6.42
CA LYS A 115 -21.10 -5.21 7.80
C LYS A 115 -20.14 -5.86 8.80
N GLU A 116 -19.63 -7.05 8.49
CA GLU A 116 -18.77 -7.84 9.39
C GLU A 116 -17.27 -7.53 9.23
N ILE A 117 -16.90 -6.76 8.20
CA ILE A 117 -15.49 -6.52 7.87
C ILE A 117 -15.04 -5.23 8.54
N GLN A 118 -14.31 -5.36 9.65
CA GLN A 118 -13.64 -4.21 10.26
C GLN A 118 -12.67 -3.58 9.25
N PRO A 119 -12.72 -2.24 9.08
CA PRO A 119 -11.76 -1.52 8.24
C PRO A 119 -10.35 -1.76 8.77
N VAL A 120 -9.40 -2.02 7.86
CA VAL A 120 -8.03 -2.35 8.23
C VAL A 120 -7.28 -1.14 8.80
N HIS A 121 -7.77 0.06 8.50
CA HIS A 121 -7.35 1.28 9.17
C HIS A 121 -8.45 1.76 10.15
N PRO A 122 -8.10 2.06 11.42
CA PRO A 122 -8.87 3.03 12.16
C PRO A 122 -8.84 4.32 11.33
N LYS A 123 -9.98 4.99 11.16
CA LYS A 123 -10.00 6.36 10.64
C LYS A 123 -9.25 7.24 11.63
N GLY A 124 -7.93 7.30 11.48
CA GLY A 124 -7.08 8.23 12.21
C GLY A 124 -7.54 9.62 11.87
N ASN A 125 -7.99 10.34 12.90
CA ASN A 125 -8.35 11.75 12.80
C ASN A 125 -7.20 12.51 12.12
N GLN A 126 -7.47 13.02 10.92
CA GLN A 126 -6.66 14.09 10.35
C GLN A 126 -6.82 15.31 11.25
N TYR A 127 -5.75 15.66 11.98
CA TYR A 127 -5.45 17.04 12.34
C TYR A 127 -4.48 17.60 11.30
#